data_AF-A0A8S2LEV6-F1
#
_entry.id   AF-A0A8S2LEV6-F1
#
_cell.length_a   1.000
_cell.length_b   1.000
_cell.length_c   1.000
_cell.angle_alpha   90.00
_cell.angle_beta   90.00
_cell.angle_gamma   90.00
#
_symmetry.space_group_name_H-M   'P 1'
#
loop_
_entity.id
_entity.type
_entity.pdbx_description
1 polymer ?
#
loop_
_entity_poly.entity_id
_entity_poly.type
_entity_poly.pdbx_seq_one_letter_code
_entity_poly.pdbx_strand_id
1 'polypeptide(L)'
;MTTSNLQKLVGAKLINEMLRCESVRQKERSDWKVLVMDRLATRIISASCKMHDIMSEGITIVEDIMKKREPLGMLEAVYFIQPSERSVNELINDFDKANALVPKYKAAHVFFTEACNSDLFTKLTQSKCAKYIKTLREVNIAFLPYERQVFTLDSPDTFFISCDPSQSHVRAGHLDVIAEQIATLCATLGEYPTIRYRSENEKLLEFAHAVQQKLNQYKADDSTMGEGGDKAKSVLLLLDRGFDAVSPLLHELTFQAMAHDLLKIENDVFEYEVQTPGADPKTNPGQKQKVLLDENDELWTELRHQHIAVVTQSITKKIKDFAIQKRVKDSDRGERTTMKDLSLMIKKMPQYQKELNAYALHFNIAEQCMNAYSRDSGEKLCSVEQAPRRKNIPQPRKERTETTYTNSRWTPYVKDIMELLILICDNHIHSREFGGWMHNRKGAVRSGPRLIIFILGGVTYSELRCAYEVTQSNTKKWEVFVGSDHIVTPRQFLRDLEMKPRQEDEQ
;
A
#
# COMPACT_ATOMS: atom_id res chain seq x y z
N MET A 1 -6.70 -0.11 -21.97
CA MET A 1 -5.85 -1.22 -21.47
C MET A 1 -5.87 -1.12 -19.96
N THR A 2 -6.19 -2.20 -19.27
CA THR A 2 -6.23 -2.25 -17.80
C THR A 2 -4.81 -2.23 -17.27
N THR A 3 -4.37 -1.10 -16.71
CA THR A 3 -3.21 -1.05 -15.82
C THR A 3 -3.38 -2.11 -14.75
N SER A 4 -2.33 -2.87 -14.46
CA SER A 4 -2.39 -3.86 -13.39
C SER A 4 -2.70 -3.16 -12.05
N ASN A 5 -3.62 -3.74 -11.29
CA ASN A 5 -4.02 -3.23 -9.98
C ASN A 5 -3.53 -4.25 -8.94
N LEU A 6 -2.53 -3.85 -8.17
CA LEU A 6 -1.88 -4.71 -7.20
C LEU A 6 -2.85 -5.27 -6.15
N GLN A 7 -3.75 -4.44 -5.63
CA GLN A 7 -4.78 -4.86 -4.66
C GLN A 7 -5.68 -5.95 -5.21
N LYS A 8 -6.20 -5.78 -6.44
CA LYS A 8 -7.04 -6.79 -7.09
C LYS A 8 -6.29 -8.08 -7.36
N LEU A 9 -5.02 -7.99 -7.74
CA LEU A 9 -4.19 -9.15 -7.99
C LEU A 9 -3.94 -9.94 -6.69
N VAL A 10 -3.57 -9.26 -5.62
CA VAL A 10 -3.39 -9.86 -4.29
C VAL A 10 -4.69 -10.47 -3.78
N GLY A 11 -5.81 -9.74 -3.87
CA GLY A 11 -7.11 -10.21 -3.41
C GLY A 11 -7.59 -11.45 -4.17
N ALA A 12 -7.40 -11.47 -5.50
CA ALA A 12 -7.71 -12.64 -6.32
C ALA A 12 -6.84 -13.86 -5.95
N LYS A 13 -5.54 -13.65 -5.72
CA LYS A 13 -4.62 -14.72 -5.29
C LYS A 13 -5.03 -15.29 -3.93
N LEU A 14 -5.29 -14.44 -2.94
CA LEU A 14 -5.74 -14.83 -1.60
C LEU A 14 -7.05 -15.62 -1.65
N ILE A 15 -8.06 -15.12 -2.36
CA ILE A 15 -9.35 -15.81 -2.47
C ILE A 15 -9.16 -17.19 -3.13
N ASN A 16 -8.37 -17.29 -4.20
CA ASN A 16 -8.22 -18.54 -4.94
C ASN A 16 -7.35 -19.58 -4.22
N GLU A 17 -6.20 -19.17 -3.68
CA GLU A 17 -5.22 -20.08 -3.07
C GLU A 17 -5.55 -20.44 -1.62
N MET A 18 -6.24 -19.55 -0.89
CA MET A 18 -6.58 -19.76 0.52
C MET A 18 -8.04 -20.20 0.69
N LEU A 19 -9.00 -19.35 0.30
CA LEU A 19 -10.42 -19.56 0.63
C LEU A 19 -11.10 -20.58 -0.29
N ARG A 20 -10.71 -20.63 -1.56
CA ARG A 20 -11.23 -21.59 -2.55
C ARG A 20 -10.41 -22.86 -2.67
N CYS A 21 -9.34 -23.00 -1.87
CA CYS A 21 -8.54 -24.21 -1.84
C CYS A 21 -9.43 -25.42 -1.59
N GLU A 22 -9.25 -26.50 -2.36
CA GLU A 22 -10.09 -27.71 -2.26
C GLU A 22 -10.07 -28.33 -0.85
N SER A 23 -8.96 -28.19 -0.13
CA SER A 23 -8.86 -28.64 1.25
C SER A 23 -9.73 -27.82 2.22
N VAL A 24 -10.07 -26.58 1.86
CA VAL A 24 -10.92 -25.66 2.63
C VAL A 24 -12.39 -25.76 2.20
N ARG A 25 -12.66 -25.97 0.90
CA ARG A 25 -14.02 -26.21 0.35
C ARG A 25 -14.36 -27.70 0.29
N GLN A 26 -14.95 -28.25 1.35
CA GLN A 26 -15.58 -29.57 1.26
C GLN A 26 -16.89 -29.49 0.45
N LYS A 27 -16.97 -30.19 -0.69
CA LYS A 27 -18.05 -30.11 -1.69
C LYS A 27 -19.46 -30.47 -1.17
N GLU A 28 -19.59 -31.10 0.00
CA GLU A 28 -20.86 -31.69 0.44
C GLU A 28 -21.48 -31.04 1.70
N ARG A 29 -20.79 -30.08 2.36
CA ARG A 29 -21.38 -29.30 3.45
C ARG A 29 -20.89 -27.86 3.42
N SER A 30 -21.85 -26.92 3.50
CA SER A 30 -21.60 -25.51 3.77
C SER A 30 -21.14 -25.33 5.22
N ASP A 31 -19.95 -25.83 5.54
CA ASP A 31 -19.35 -25.69 6.86
C ASP A 31 -18.68 -24.31 6.95
N TRP A 32 -19.33 -23.41 7.69
CA TRP A 32 -18.80 -22.10 8.07
C TRP A 32 -17.44 -22.23 8.75
N LYS A 33 -16.55 -21.28 8.48
CA LYS A 33 -15.19 -21.25 9.05
C LYS A 33 -14.88 -19.93 9.71
N VAL A 34 -13.91 -19.99 10.62
CA VAL A 34 -13.32 -18.83 11.30
C VAL A 34 -12.06 -18.45 10.54
N LEU A 35 -11.89 -17.17 10.17
CA LEU A 35 -10.63 -16.66 9.63
C LEU A 35 -9.84 -16.02 10.77
N VAL A 36 -8.70 -16.61 11.13
CA VAL A 36 -7.79 -16.11 12.18
C VAL A 36 -6.58 -15.48 11.51
N MET A 37 -6.29 -14.22 11.84
CA MET A 37 -5.19 -13.47 11.24
C MET A 37 -4.35 -12.77 12.29
N ASP A 38 -3.09 -12.50 11.96
CA ASP A 38 -2.29 -11.53 12.70
C ASP A 38 -2.40 -10.13 12.09
N ARG A 39 -1.63 -9.20 12.63
CA ARG A 39 -1.65 -7.80 12.24
C ARG A 39 -1.35 -7.60 10.75
N LEU A 40 -0.25 -8.17 10.24
CA LEU A 40 0.13 -7.98 8.84
C LEU A 40 -0.91 -8.61 7.93
N ALA A 41 -1.30 -9.86 8.19
CA ALA A 41 -2.31 -10.57 7.40
C ALA A 41 -3.65 -9.82 7.35
N THR A 42 -4.09 -9.25 8.48
CA THR A 42 -5.29 -8.42 8.55
C THR A 42 -5.20 -7.21 7.62
N ARG A 43 -4.04 -6.53 7.62
CA ARG A 43 -3.82 -5.36 6.74
C ARG A 43 -3.75 -5.75 5.27
N ILE A 44 -3.10 -6.87 4.92
CA ILE A 44 -3.07 -7.40 3.55
C ILE A 44 -4.49 -7.65 3.04
N ILE A 45 -5.29 -8.37 3.83
CA ILE A 45 -6.67 -8.72 3.47
C ILE A 45 -7.55 -7.47 3.41
N SER A 46 -7.44 -6.55 4.36
CA SER A 46 -8.22 -5.30 4.36
C SER A 46 -7.91 -4.41 3.15
N ALA A 47 -6.67 -4.42 2.65
CA ALA A 47 -6.28 -3.63 1.49
C ALA A 47 -6.72 -4.24 0.15
N SER A 48 -6.99 -5.54 0.11
CA SER A 48 -7.19 -6.28 -1.16
C SER A 48 -8.57 -6.92 -1.33
N CYS A 49 -9.29 -7.17 -0.23
CA CYS A 49 -10.58 -7.85 -0.20
C CYS A 49 -11.59 -7.07 0.64
N LYS A 50 -12.85 -6.99 0.19
CA LYS A 50 -13.93 -6.47 1.03
C LYS A 50 -14.48 -7.59 1.91
N MET A 51 -15.07 -7.23 3.04
CA MET A 51 -15.65 -8.20 3.98
C MET A 51 -16.67 -9.13 3.30
N HIS A 52 -17.50 -8.60 2.39
CA HIS A 52 -18.46 -9.42 1.64
C HIS A 52 -17.81 -10.47 0.72
N ASP A 53 -16.62 -10.20 0.18
CA ASP A 53 -15.90 -11.15 -0.67
C ASP A 53 -15.47 -12.36 0.17
N ILE A 54 -14.94 -12.10 1.37
CA ILE A 54 -14.48 -13.12 2.32
C ILE A 54 -15.65 -13.94 2.86
N MET A 55 -16.73 -13.27 3.28
CA MET A 55 -17.91 -13.95 3.83
C MET A 55 -18.64 -14.81 2.80
N SER A 56 -18.66 -14.37 1.53
CA SER A 56 -19.25 -15.15 0.42
C SER A 56 -18.53 -16.47 0.17
N GLU A 57 -17.29 -16.61 0.65
CA GLU A 57 -16.45 -17.80 0.51
C GLU A 57 -16.53 -18.74 1.74
N GLY A 58 -17.53 -18.56 2.61
CA GLY A 58 -17.80 -19.47 3.73
C GLY A 58 -17.11 -19.11 5.05
N ILE A 59 -16.54 -17.91 5.17
CA ILE A 59 -16.06 -17.36 6.43
C ILE A 59 -17.22 -16.69 7.17
N THR A 60 -17.44 -17.04 8.44
CA THR A 60 -18.50 -16.41 9.26
C THR A 60 -17.99 -15.32 10.18
N ILE A 61 -16.73 -15.41 10.61
CA ILE A 61 -16.13 -14.49 11.58
C ILE A 61 -14.64 -14.35 11.30
N VAL A 62 -14.13 -13.14 11.53
CA VAL A 62 -12.72 -12.79 11.42
C VAL A 62 -12.21 -12.45 12.81
N GLU A 63 -11.09 -13.06 13.20
CA GLU A 63 -10.53 -13.00 14.54
C GLU A 63 -9.03 -12.66 14.50
N ASP A 64 -8.56 -11.96 15.52
CA ASP A 64 -7.14 -11.60 15.70
C ASP A 64 -6.45 -12.66 16.57
N ILE A 65 -5.39 -13.28 16.05
CA ILE A 65 -4.66 -14.34 16.74
C ILE A 65 -4.09 -13.88 18.09
N MET A 66 -3.72 -12.61 18.21
CA MET A 66 -3.11 -12.03 19.41
C MET A 66 -4.14 -11.67 20.48
N LYS A 67 -5.43 -11.68 20.14
CA LYS A 67 -6.52 -11.39 21.08
C LYS A 67 -7.08 -12.68 21.68
N LYS A 68 -7.67 -12.53 22.87
CA LYS A 68 -8.43 -13.61 23.51
C LYS A 68 -9.71 -13.85 22.73
N ARG A 69 -9.86 -15.08 22.21
CA ARG A 69 -10.96 -15.52 21.35
C ARG A 69 -11.83 -16.57 22.05
N GLU A 70 -13.13 -16.62 21.74
CA GLU A 70 -14.01 -17.65 22.26
C GLU A 70 -13.76 -19.02 21.59
N PRO A 71 -13.79 -20.14 22.33
CA PRO A 71 -13.65 -21.47 21.73
C PRO A 71 -14.88 -21.82 20.86
N LEU A 72 -14.65 -22.06 19.57
CA LEU A 72 -15.65 -22.47 18.58
C LEU A 72 -15.34 -23.88 18.08
N GLY A 73 -15.36 -24.87 18.99
CA GLY A 73 -14.91 -26.25 18.74
C GLY A 73 -15.68 -27.05 17.68
N MET A 74 -16.79 -26.52 17.17
CA MET A 74 -17.56 -27.11 16.06
C MET A 74 -17.08 -26.63 14.68
N LEU A 75 -16.43 -25.46 14.62
CA LEU A 75 -15.98 -24.83 13.40
C LEU A 75 -14.50 -25.12 13.14
N GLU A 76 -14.14 -25.13 11.86
CA GLU A 76 -12.73 -25.20 11.42
C GLU A 76 -12.20 -23.78 11.23
N ALA A 77 -10.92 -23.57 11.51
CA ALA A 77 -10.27 -22.28 11.41
C ALA A 77 -9.27 -22.23 10.25
N VAL A 78 -9.32 -21.15 9.47
CA VAL A 78 -8.32 -20.78 8.47
C VAL A 78 -7.40 -19.76 9.12
N TYR A 79 -6.13 -20.12 9.31
CA TYR A 79 -5.10 -19.24 9.82
C TYR A 79 -4.34 -18.63 8.65
N PHE A 80 -4.39 -17.31 8.51
CA PHE A 80 -3.51 -16.57 7.61
C PHE A 80 -2.61 -15.69 8.45
N ILE A 81 -1.37 -16.11 8.63
CA ILE A 81 -0.45 -15.52 9.62
C ILE A 81 0.97 -15.47 9.09
N GLN A 82 1.78 -14.56 9.61
CA GLN A 82 3.21 -14.57 9.43
C GLN A 82 3.84 -15.77 10.15
N PRO A 83 4.89 -16.39 9.58
CA PRO A 83 5.67 -17.42 10.25
C PRO A 83 6.60 -16.79 11.32
N SER A 84 6.03 -16.05 12.26
CA SER A 84 6.72 -15.45 13.39
C SER A 84 6.60 -16.34 14.63
N GLU A 85 7.55 -16.24 15.55
CA GLU A 85 7.47 -16.99 16.81
C GLU A 85 6.21 -16.66 17.60
N ARG A 86 5.79 -15.37 17.63
CA ARG A 86 4.56 -14.93 18.30
C ARG A 86 3.33 -15.63 17.68
N SER A 87 3.15 -15.53 16.36
CA SER A 87 1.97 -16.10 15.68
C SER A 87 1.95 -17.64 15.74
N VAL A 88 3.09 -18.31 15.58
CA VAL A 88 3.19 -19.78 15.65
C VAL A 88 2.92 -20.28 17.07
N ASN A 89 3.39 -19.58 18.10
CA ASN A 89 3.11 -19.95 19.49
C ASN A 89 1.61 -19.84 19.81
N GLU A 90 0.95 -18.76 19.39
CA GLU A 90 -0.49 -18.61 19.61
C GLU A 90 -1.32 -19.65 18.83
N LEU A 91 -0.90 -20.01 17.62
CA LEU A 91 -1.48 -21.14 16.89
C LEU A 91 -1.34 -22.45 17.67
N ILE A 92 -0.16 -22.72 18.25
CA ILE A 92 0.05 -23.92 19.07
C ILE A 92 -0.84 -23.89 20.32
N ASN A 93 -0.94 -22.73 20.97
CA ASN A 93 -1.73 -22.53 22.19
C ASN A 93 -3.23 -22.78 21.97
N ASP A 94 -3.76 -22.49 20.79
CA ASP A 94 -5.17 -22.73 20.45
C ASP A 94 -5.56 -24.23 20.50
N PHE A 95 -4.58 -25.14 20.39
CA PHE A 95 -4.80 -26.58 20.35
C PHE A 95 -4.09 -27.34 21.50
N ASP A 96 -3.40 -26.65 22.39
CA ASP A 96 -2.77 -27.31 23.55
C ASP A 96 -3.77 -27.51 24.69
N LYS A 97 -4.01 -28.78 25.02
CA LYS A 97 -4.90 -29.19 26.12
C LYS A 97 -4.40 -28.80 27.51
N ALA A 98 -3.13 -28.39 27.63
CA ALA A 98 -2.62 -27.82 28.88
C ALA A 98 -3.29 -26.49 29.23
N ASN A 99 -3.74 -25.74 28.21
CA ASN A 99 -4.32 -24.41 28.38
C ASN A 99 -5.87 -24.42 28.39
N ALA A 100 -6.51 -25.42 27.77
CA ALA A 100 -7.97 -25.57 27.76
C ALA A 100 -8.40 -27.04 27.65
N LEU A 101 -9.51 -27.42 28.31
CA LEU A 101 -10.06 -28.78 28.23
C LEU A 101 -10.44 -29.20 26.80
N VAL A 102 -10.79 -28.22 25.95
CA VAL A 102 -11.24 -28.41 24.57
C VAL A 102 -10.42 -27.50 23.66
N PRO A 103 -9.93 -27.97 22.49
CA PRO A 103 -9.26 -27.11 21.52
C PRO A 103 -10.17 -25.97 21.07
N LYS A 104 -9.60 -24.81 20.71
CA LYS A 104 -10.39 -23.65 20.28
C LYS A 104 -11.22 -23.93 19.03
N TYR A 105 -10.70 -24.72 18.11
CA TYR A 105 -11.36 -25.05 16.85
C TYR A 105 -11.30 -26.56 16.58
N LYS A 106 -12.17 -27.04 15.69
CA LYS A 106 -12.23 -28.46 15.28
C LYS A 106 -10.97 -28.90 14.53
N ALA A 107 -10.43 -28.03 13.67
CA ALA A 107 -9.24 -28.24 12.86
C ALA A 107 -8.64 -26.90 12.40
N ALA A 108 -7.39 -26.93 11.91
CA ALA A 108 -6.67 -25.77 11.40
C ALA A 108 -6.27 -25.94 9.92
N HIS A 109 -6.51 -24.91 9.12
CA HIS A 109 -5.92 -24.73 7.79
C HIS A 109 -4.95 -23.55 7.86
N VAL A 110 -3.66 -23.83 7.87
CA VAL A 110 -2.60 -22.86 8.10
C VAL A 110 -2.02 -22.41 6.76
N PHE A 111 -2.04 -21.10 6.55
CA PHE A 111 -1.48 -20.41 5.40
C PHE A 111 -0.49 -19.36 5.89
N PHE A 112 0.79 -19.57 5.64
CA PHE A 112 1.82 -18.59 5.96
C PHE A 112 1.90 -17.50 4.88
N THR A 113 2.16 -16.26 5.31
CA THR A 113 2.37 -15.12 4.39
C THR A 113 3.64 -15.28 3.55
N GLU A 114 4.69 -15.88 4.10
CA GLU A 114 6.00 -16.09 3.48
C GLU A 114 6.58 -17.45 3.91
N ALA A 115 7.77 -17.77 3.41
CA ALA A 115 8.47 -19.00 3.75
C ALA A 115 8.68 -19.15 5.25
N CYS A 116 8.29 -20.31 5.80
CA CYS A 116 8.47 -20.59 7.22
C CYS A 116 9.88 -21.15 7.48
N ASN A 117 10.58 -20.56 8.45
CA ASN A 117 11.91 -21.06 8.80
C ASN A 117 11.85 -22.50 9.36
N SER A 118 12.94 -23.24 9.20
CA SER A 118 13.00 -24.67 9.60
C SER A 118 12.74 -24.89 11.08
N ASP A 119 13.13 -23.94 11.93
CA ASP A 119 13.03 -24.06 13.39
C ASP A 119 11.58 -23.94 13.85
N LEU A 120 10.84 -22.95 13.36
CA LEU A 120 9.42 -22.77 13.63
C LEU A 120 8.59 -23.88 12.99
N PHE A 121 8.95 -24.33 11.79
CA PHE A 121 8.30 -25.47 11.16
C PHE A 121 8.46 -26.74 11.99
N THR A 122 9.67 -27.01 12.49
CA THR A 122 9.95 -28.14 13.38
C THR A 122 9.19 -28.01 14.70
N LYS A 123 9.18 -26.82 15.29
CA LYS A 123 8.41 -26.52 16.51
C LYS A 123 6.91 -26.79 16.32
N LEU A 124 6.33 -26.35 15.21
CA LEU A 124 4.92 -26.56 14.88
C LEU A 124 4.60 -28.03 14.68
N THR A 125 5.40 -28.75 13.90
CA THR A 125 5.18 -30.17 13.56
C THR A 125 5.37 -31.11 14.76
N GLN A 126 6.24 -30.77 15.71
CA GLN A 126 6.44 -31.53 16.95
C GLN A 126 5.39 -31.23 18.03
N SER A 127 4.63 -30.14 17.87
CA SER A 127 3.59 -29.75 18.82
C SER A 127 2.34 -30.64 18.72
N LYS A 128 1.48 -30.57 19.75
CA LYS A 128 0.16 -31.24 19.71
C LYS A 128 -0.78 -30.66 18.64
N CYS A 129 -0.53 -29.41 18.22
CA CYS A 129 -1.31 -28.73 17.17
C CYS A 129 -1.24 -29.48 15.84
N ALA A 130 -0.13 -30.15 15.52
CA ALA A 130 0.07 -30.86 14.27
C ALA A 130 -1.04 -31.87 13.93
N LYS A 131 -1.66 -32.48 14.94
CA LYS A 131 -2.78 -33.45 14.77
C LYS A 131 -4.07 -32.81 14.27
N TYR A 132 -4.20 -31.49 14.42
CA TYR A 132 -5.37 -30.71 14.02
C TYR A 132 -5.17 -29.98 12.70
N ILE A 133 -3.92 -29.91 12.19
CA ILE A 133 -3.59 -29.24 10.94
C ILE A 133 -4.02 -30.11 9.75
N LYS A 134 -5.00 -29.64 8.98
CA LYS A 134 -5.47 -30.27 7.73
C LYS A 134 -4.79 -29.72 6.49
N THR A 135 -4.27 -28.50 6.55
CA THR A 135 -3.61 -27.83 5.43
C THR A 135 -2.50 -26.97 6.00
N LEU A 136 -1.33 -27.03 5.38
CA LEU A 136 -0.19 -26.18 5.69
C LEU A 136 0.42 -25.75 4.36
N ARG A 137 0.32 -24.46 4.03
CA ARG A 137 0.80 -23.90 2.77
C ARG A 137 1.41 -22.52 2.98
N GLU A 138 2.22 -22.10 2.03
CA GLU A 138 2.80 -20.76 1.96
C GLU A 138 2.15 -20.03 0.78
N VAL A 139 1.61 -18.83 1.03
CA VAL A 139 0.93 -18.02 0.00
C VAL A 139 1.93 -17.11 -0.73
N ASN A 140 3.06 -16.79 -0.08
CA ASN A 140 4.10 -15.91 -0.62
C ASN A 140 3.54 -14.54 -1.01
N ILE A 141 2.91 -13.88 -0.04
CA ILE A 141 2.47 -12.48 -0.05
C ILE A 141 2.82 -11.90 1.33
N ALA A 142 3.96 -11.23 1.42
CA ALA A 142 4.44 -10.59 2.65
C ALA A 142 4.71 -9.10 2.46
N PHE A 143 3.83 -8.44 1.72
CA PHE A 143 3.80 -6.99 1.52
C PHE A 143 2.36 -6.49 1.55
N LEU A 144 2.17 -5.22 1.89
CA LEU A 144 0.88 -4.53 1.82
C LEU A 144 0.69 -3.89 0.44
N PRO A 145 -0.37 -4.24 -0.31
CA PRO A 145 -0.74 -3.53 -1.54
C PRO A 145 -1.43 -2.20 -1.18
N TYR A 146 -0.64 -1.21 -0.80
CA TYR A 146 -1.13 0.08 -0.29
C TYR A 146 -2.02 0.81 -1.31
N GLU A 147 -1.61 0.85 -2.57
CA GLU A 147 -2.39 1.36 -3.69
C GLU A 147 -2.19 0.47 -4.93
N ARG A 148 -2.89 0.73 -6.03
CA ARG A 148 -2.75 -0.06 -7.27
C ARG A 148 -1.32 -0.17 -7.79
N GLN A 149 -0.46 0.83 -7.55
CA GLN A 149 0.95 0.88 -7.98
C GLN A 149 1.93 1.07 -6.81
N VAL A 150 1.45 1.04 -5.57
CA VAL A 150 2.25 1.28 -4.36
C VAL A 150 2.19 0.08 -3.44
N PHE A 151 3.34 -0.33 -2.92
CA PHE A 151 3.43 -1.35 -1.89
C PHE A 151 4.28 -0.88 -0.70
N THR A 152 4.04 -1.46 0.46
CA THR A 152 4.86 -1.21 1.66
C THR A 152 5.09 -2.53 2.39
N LEU A 153 6.23 -2.66 3.06
CA LEU A 153 6.56 -3.84 3.85
C LEU A 153 6.11 -3.73 5.32
N ASP A 154 5.56 -2.57 5.69
CA ASP A 154 5.11 -2.29 7.05
C ASP A 154 6.18 -2.51 8.12
N SER A 155 7.43 -2.16 7.78
CA SER A 155 8.61 -2.42 8.61
C SER A 155 9.37 -1.13 8.92
N PRO A 156 8.76 -0.19 9.65
CA PRO A 156 9.36 1.12 9.87
C PRO A 156 10.70 1.13 10.61
N ASP A 157 10.97 0.11 11.43
CA ASP A 157 12.22 -0.02 12.16
C ASP A 157 13.41 -0.29 11.21
N THR A 158 13.14 -0.62 9.94
CA THR A 158 14.16 -0.82 8.89
C THR A 158 15.04 0.41 8.71
N PHE A 159 14.49 1.63 8.82
CA PHE A 159 15.30 2.85 8.74
C PHE A 159 16.38 2.87 9.83
N PHE A 160 15.98 2.67 11.08
CA PHE A 160 16.89 2.62 12.22
C PHE A 160 17.93 1.50 12.08
N ILE A 161 17.50 0.28 11.76
CA ILE A 161 18.38 -0.90 11.62
C ILE A 161 19.40 -0.71 10.49
N SER A 162 19.00 -0.10 9.38
CA SER A 162 19.86 0.11 8.23
C SER A 162 20.86 1.25 8.42
N CYS A 163 20.38 2.37 8.99
CA CYS A 163 21.16 3.60 9.12
C CYS A 163 22.04 3.65 10.37
N ASP A 164 21.59 3.13 11.52
CA ASP A 164 22.35 3.20 12.78
C ASP A 164 23.52 2.17 12.78
N PRO A 165 24.78 2.61 12.94
CA PRO A 165 25.93 1.72 13.10
C PRO A 165 25.82 0.71 14.25
N SER A 166 25.10 1.03 15.34
CA SER A 166 24.90 0.15 16.50
C SER A 166 24.17 -1.15 16.15
N GLN A 167 23.33 -1.11 15.11
CA GLN A 167 22.49 -2.21 14.66
C GLN A 167 23.20 -3.18 13.70
N SER A 168 24.52 -3.08 13.57
CA SER A 168 25.28 -3.90 12.58
C SER A 168 25.17 -5.40 12.78
N HIS A 169 24.91 -5.86 14.01
CA HIS A 169 24.77 -7.28 14.35
C HIS A 169 23.44 -7.90 13.90
N VAL A 170 22.35 -7.11 13.80
CA VAL A 170 21.02 -7.57 13.33
C VAL A 170 20.73 -7.21 11.88
N ARG A 171 21.43 -6.22 11.32
CA ARG A 171 21.15 -5.66 9.99
C ARG A 171 21.08 -6.70 8.88
N ALA A 172 22.05 -7.62 8.81
CA ALA A 172 22.09 -8.61 7.75
C ALA A 172 20.85 -9.54 7.77
N GLY A 173 20.46 -10.01 8.95
CA GLY A 173 19.25 -10.83 9.11
C GLY A 173 17.97 -10.06 8.78
N HIS A 174 17.88 -8.79 9.20
CA HIS A 174 16.74 -7.94 8.88
C HIS A 174 16.61 -7.68 7.38
N LEU A 175 17.72 -7.40 6.69
CA LEU A 175 17.72 -7.19 5.24
C LEU A 175 17.40 -8.47 4.46
N ASP A 176 17.72 -9.66 4.99
CA ASP A 176 17.27 -10.93 4.38
C ASP A 176 15.75 -11.09 4.44
N VAL A 177 15.11 -10.70 5.55
CA VAL A 177 13.65 -10.68 5.68
C VAL A 177 13.03 -9.70 4.67
N ILE A 178 13.54 -8.48 4.59
CA ILE A 178 13.10 -7.48 3.61
C ILE A 178 13.28 -8.00 2.18
N ALA A 179 14.37 -8.73 1.91
CA ALA A 179 14.65 -9.31 0.60
C ALA A 179 13.64 -10.41 0.22
N GLU A 180 13.27 -11.28 1.17
CA GLU A 180 12.20 -12.26 1.02
C GLU A 180 10.87 -11.57 0.64
N GLN A 181 10.49 -10.54 1.38
CA GLN A 181 9.24 -9.81 1.15
C GLN A 181 9.19 -9.15 -0.24
N ILE A 182 10.28 -8.55 -0.71
CA ILE A 182 10.39 -8.01 -2.07
C ILE A 182 10.28 -9.14 -3.11
N ALA A 183 10.85 -10.30 -2.84
CA ALA A 183 10.73 -11.46 -3.72
C ALA A 183 9.27 -11.97 -3.79
N THR A 184 8.53 -11.96 -2.67
CA THR A 184 7.09 -12.30 -2.68
C THR A 184 6.27 -11.36 -3.57
N LEU A 185 6.61 -10.07 -3.62
CA LEU A 185 6.00 -9.10 -4.56
C LEU A 185 6.30 -9.48 -6.01
N CYS A 186 7.55 -9.74 -6.34
CA CYS A 186 7.96 -10.11 -7.69
C CYS A 186 7.28 -11.42 -8.13
N ALA A 187 7.24 -12.42 -7.24
CA ALA A 187 6.55 -13.69 -7.45
C ALA A 187 5.05 -13.49 -7.68
N THR A 188 4.41 -12.63 -6.88
CA THR A 188 2.99 -12.28 -7.01
C THR A 188 2.70 -11.57 -8.34
N LEU A 189 3.59 -10.69 -8.80
CA LEU A 189 3.51 -10.07 -10.13
C LEU A 189 3.89 -11.02 -11.28
N GLY A 190 4.51 -12.17 -10.96
CA GLY A 190 5.10 -13.12 -11.90
C GLY A 190 6.28 -12.52 -12.67
N GLU A 191 7.05 -11.63 -12.04
CA GLU A 191 8.20 -10.92 -12.62
C GLU A 191 9.52 -11.54 -12.12
N TYR A 192 10.51 -11.61 -13.01
CA TYR A 192 11.90 -11.91 -12.67
C TYR A 192 12.78 -10.76 -13.18
N PRO A 193 12.76 -9.61 -12.48
CA PRO A 193 13.35 -8.39 -12.99
C PRO A 193 14.88 -8.38 -12.90
N THR A 194 15.53 -7.61 -13.77
CA THR A 194 16.96 -7.30 -13.61
C THR A 194 17.14 -6.35 -12.42
N ILE A 195 17.95 -6.75 -11.44
CA ILE A 195 18.22 -5.93 -10.26
C ILE A 195 19.26 -4.84 -10.59
N ARG A 196 18.96 -3.61 -10.20
CA ARG A 196 19.88 -2.46 -10.19
C ARG A 196 19.85 -1.83 -8.81
N TYR A 197 20.95 -1.22 -8.41
CA TYR A 197 21.07 -0.55 -7.11
C TYR A 197 21.93 0.70 -7.24
N ARG A 198 21.79 1.64 -6.29
CA ARG A 198 22.66 2.82 -6.22
C ARG A 198 24.04 2.42 -5.69
N SER A 199 25.07 2.61 -6.52
CA SER A 199 26.44 2.13 -6.24
C SER A 199 27.17 2.87 -5.11
N GLU A 200 26.66 4.02 -4.67
CA GLU A 200 27.30 4.83 -3.62
C GLU A 200 27.20 4.22 -2.22
N ASN A 201 26.34 3.20 -2.03
CA ASN A 201 26.16 2.53 -0.75
C ASN A 201 26.48 1.03 -0.89
N GLU A 202 27.64 0.60 -0.37
CA GLU A 202 28.09 -0.80 -0.43
C GLU A 202 27.10 -1.76 0.25
N LYS A 203 26.36 -1.32 1.28
CA LYS A 203 25.34 -2.14 1.94
C LYS A 203 24.18 -2.51 1.00
N LEU A 204 23.90 -1.67 0.00
CA LEU A 204 22.88 -1.98 -1.00
C LEU A 204 23.31 -3.11 -1.94
N LEU A 205 24.61 -3.32 -2.15
CA LEU A 205 25.10 -4.45 -2.95
C LEU A 205 24.80 -5.79 -2.26
N GLU A 206 25.09 -5.87 -0.96
CA GLU A 206 24.76 -7.06 -0.16
C GLU A 206 23.25 -7.33 -0.16
N PHE A 207 22.45 -6.28 0.02
CA PHE A 207 21.00 -6.37 -0.05
C PHE A 207 20.49 -6.80 -1.45
N ALA A 208 21.07 -6.26 -2.53
CA ALA A 208 20.75 -6.66 -3.90
C ALA A 208 21.05 -8.15 -4.14
N HIS A 209 22.16 -8.66 -3.59
CA HIS A 209 22.50 -10.08 -3.67
C HIS A 209 21.49 -10.94 -2.89
N ALA A 210 21.07 -10.52 -1.70
CA ALA A 210 20.03 -11.22 -0.94
C ALA A 210 18.73 -11.31 -1.74
N VAL A 211 18.24 -10.19 -2.30
CA VAL A 211 17.05 -10.17 -3.17
C VAL A 211 17.22 -11.09 -4.37
N GLN A 212 18.38 -11.07 -5.03
CA GLN A 212 18.66 -11.96 -6.17
C GLN A 212 18.57 -13.44 -5.79
N GLN A 213 19.10 -13.81 -4.62
CA GLN A 213 19.05 -15.19 -4.13
C GLN A 213 17.62 -15.64 -3.90
N LYS A 214 16.77 -14.80 -3.28
CA LYS A 214 15.35 -15.12 -3.08
C LYS A 214 14.61 -15.25 -4.41
N LEU A 215 14.82 -14.33 -5.36
CA LEU A 215 14.22 -14.43 -6.70
C LEU A 215 14.65 -15.71 -7.43
N ASN A 216 15.89 -16.16 -7.26
CA ASN A 216 16.37 -17.40 -7.87
C ASN A 216 15.62 -18.63 -7.32
N GLN A 217 15.29 -18.65 -6.03
CA GLN A 217 14.50 -19.71 -5.41
C GLN A 217 13.09 -19.74 -6.02
N TYR A 218 12.41 -18.60 -6.05
CA TYR A 218 11.08 -18.50 -6.67
C TYR A 218 11.06 -18.86 -8.16
N LYS A 219 12.11 -18.51 -8.92
CA LYS A 219 12.25 -18.87 -10.33
C LYS A 219 12.55 -20.36 -10.53
N ALA A 220 13.20 -21.01 -9.57
CA ALA A 220 13.43 -22.45 -9.58
C ALA A 220 12.12 -23.22 -9.36
N ASP A 221 11.27 -22.73 -8.47
CA ASP A 221 9.95 -23.31 -8.18
C ASP A 221 8.94 -23.03 -9.30
N ASP A 222 8.95 -21.84 -9.89
CA ASP A 222 8.15 -21.46 -11.05
C ASP A 222 9.03 -20.98 -12.21
N SER A 223 9.36 -21.93 -13.09
CA SER A 223 10.12 -21.66 -14.32
C SER A 223 9.44 -20.65 -15.26
N THR A 224 8.14 -20.37 -15.12
CA THR A 224 7.43 -19.40 -15.95
C THR A 224 7.55 -17.94 -15.46
N MET A 225 8.12 -17.73 -14.28
CA MET A 225 8.30 -16.40 -13.70
C MET A 225 9.17 -15.50 -14.59
N GLY A 226 8.67 -14.32 -14.99
CA GLY A 226 9.38 -13.42 -15.89
C GLY A 226 9.40 -13.86 -17.37
N GLU A 227 8.63 -14.89 -17.76
CA GLU A 227 8.49 -15.25 -19.17
C GLU A 227 7.65 -14.21 -19.95
N GLY A 228 8.09 -13.91 -21.17
CA GLY A 228 7.43 -12.96 -22.07
C GLY A 228 8.32 -11.76 -22.40
N GLY A 229 8.19 -11.26 -23.63
CA GLY A 229 9.08 -10.21 -24.16
C GLY A 229 9.00 -8.88 -23.41
N ASP A 230 7.90 -8.62 -22.72
CA ASP A 230 7.72 -7.44 -21.87
C ASP A 230 8.29 -7.67 -20.46
N LYS A 231 8.02 -8.83 -19.85
CA LYS A 231 8.53 -9.20 -18.52
C LYS A 231 10.04 -9.38 -18.46
N ALA A 232 10.64 -9.86 -19.55
CA ALA A 232 12.10 -9.97 -19.67
C ALA A 232 12.83 -8.62 -19.61
N LYS A 233 12.10 -7.49 -19.76
CA LYS A 233 12.62 -6.13 -19.69
C LYS A 233 12.40 -5.49 -18.33
N SER A 234 11.70 -6.15 -17.41
CA SER A 234 11.39 -5.60 -16.10
C SER A 234 12.66 -5.34 -15.29
N VAL A 235 12.66 -4.25 -14.52
CA VAL A 235 13.79 -3.82 -13.69
C VAL A 235 13.33 -3.61 -12.27
N LEU A 236 14.12 -4.08 -11.31
CA LEU A 236 13.97 -3.79 -9.89
C LEU A 236 15.12 -2.87 -9.47
N LEU A 237 14.82 -1.63 -9.12
CA LEU A 237 15.79 -0.66 -8.63
C LEU A 237 15.73 -0.57 -7.11
N LEU A 238 16.87 -0.77 -6.46
CA LEU A 238 17.05 -0.61 -5.02
C LEU A 238 17.76 0.73 -4.73
N LEU A 239 17.13 1.56 -3.90
CA LEU A 239 17.63 2.85 -3.46
C LEU A 239 17.74 2.88 -1.94
N ASP A 240 18.68 3.64 -1.39
CA ASP A 240 18.72 4.04 0.02
C ASP A 240 18.20 5.47 0.16
N ARG A 241 17.55 5.81 1.27
CA ARG A 241 16.92 7.12 1.50
C ARG A 241 17.86 8.31 1.27
N GLY A 242 19.17 8.13 1.40
CA GLY A 242 20.19 9.14 1.12
C GLY A 242 20.25 9.60 -0.34
N PHE A 243 19.47 9.02 -1.26
CA PHE A 243 19.44 9.44 -2.67
C PHE A 243 18.72 10.77 -2.87
N ASP A 244 17.75 11.06 -2.01
CA ASP A 244 16.98 12.30 -2.00
C ASP A 244 16.52 12.59 -0.57
N ALA A 245 17.28 13.45 0.12
CA ALA A 245 16.94 13.93 1.46
C ALA A 245 16.02 15.16 1.45
N VAL A 246 15.70 15.71 0.27
CA VAL A 246 14.91 16.93 0.14
C VAL A 246 13.43 16.60 0.07
N SER A 247 13.04 15.65 -0.78
CA SER A 247 11.63 15.27 -0.97
C SER A 247 10.90 14.90 0.33
N PRO A 248 11.51 14.18 1.29
CA PRO A 248 10.84 13.87 2.57
C PRO A 248 10.63 15.07 3.49
N LEU A 249 11.31 16.19 3.29
CA LEU A 249 11.26 17.35 4.19
C LEU A 249 10.34 18.48 3.70
N LEU A 250 9.89 18.42 2.45
CA LEU A 250 9.10 19.50 1.84
C LEU A 250 7.63 19.41 2.20
N HIS A 251 7.00 20.56 2.42
CA HIS A 251 5.54 20.68 2.43
C HIS A 251 5.02 20.57 1.00
N GLU A 252 4.36 19.45 0.70
CA GLU A 252 3.79 19.17 -0.62
C GLU A 252 2.33 19.61 -0.69
N LEU A 253 1.95 20.23 -1.81
CA LEU A 253 0.63 20.85 -2.01
C LEU A 253 -0.32 20.04 -2.91
N THR A 254 0.00 18.77 -3.16
CA THR A 254 -0.96 17.82 -3.75
C THR A 254 -1.80 17.17 -2.67
N PHE A 255 -3.07 16.89 -2.99
CA PHE A 255 -4.12 16.64 -2.00
C PHE A 255 -3.77 15.60 -0.93
N GLN A 256 -3.35 14.39 -1.33
CA GLN A 256 -2.98 13.32 -0.41
C GLN A 256 -1.74 13.68 0.42
N ALA A 257 -0.66 14.14 -0.23
CA ALA A 257 0.56 14.51 0.47
C ALA A 257 0.32 15.61 1.51
N MET A 258 -0.43 16.64 1.14
CA MET A 258 -0.80 17.76 2.01
C MET A 258 -1.69 17.31 3.18
N ALA A 259 -2.66 16.43 2.92
CA ALA A 259 -3.57 15.93 3.95
C ALA A 259 -2.83 15.12 5.01
N HIS A 260 -1.96 14.19 4.60
CA HIS A 260 -1.20 13.35 5.54
C HIS A 260 -0.13 14.13 6.32
N ASP A 261 0.38 15.23 5.77
CA ASP A 261 1.34 16.10 6.45
C ASP A 261 0.67 17.04 7.48
N LEU A 262 -0.39 17.73 7.05
CA LEU A 262 -0.99 18.81 7.85
C LEU A 262 -2.09 18.33 8.80
N LEU A 263 -2.80 17.25 8.46
CA LEU A 263 -3.93 16.75 9.24
C LEU A 263 -3.52 15.56 10.10
N LYS A 264 -4.38 15.24 11.09
CA LYS A 264 -4.20 14.05 11.93
C LYS A 264 -4.83 12.84 11.24
N ILE A 265 -4.08 12.24 10.33
CA ILE A 265 -4.45 10.98 9.66
C ILE A 265 -3.53 9.89 10.20
N GLU A 266 -4.11 8.91 10.88
CA GLU A 266 -3.39 7.79 11.48
C GLU A 266 -3.85 6.50 10.83
N ASN A 267 -2.92 5.72 10.25
CA ASN A 267 -3.23 4.49 9.52
C ASN A 267 -4.32 4.69 8.45
N ASP A 268 -4.21 5.79 7.70
CA ASP A 268 -5.16 6.22 6.67
C ASP A 268 -6.59 6.51 7.19
N VAL A 269 -6.78 6.53 8.50
CA VAL A 269 -8.04 6.90 9.14
C VAL A 269 -8.06 8.38 9.45
N PHE A 270 -9.00 9.07 8.83
CA PHE A 270 -9.32 10.47 9.10
C PHE A 270 -10.53 10.58 10.02
N GLU A 271 -10.38 11.35 11.09
CA GLU A 271 -11.46 11.63 12.04
C GLU A 271 -11.97 13.06 11.85
N TYR A 272 -13.27 13.21 11.59
CA TYR A 272 -13.91 14.51 11.42
C TYR A 272 -15.25 14.57 12.15
N GLU A 273 -15.66 15.78 12.50
CA GLU A 273 -16.91 16.03 13.21
C GLU A 273 -18.05 16.30 12.22
N VAL A 274 -19.06 15.45 12.25
CA VAL A 274 -20.31 15.66 11.50
C VAL A 274 -21.31 16.36 12.41
N GLN A 275 -21.73 17.56 12.02
CA GLN A 275 -22.80 18.25 12.72
C GLN A 275 -24.15 17.63 12.36
N THR A 276 -24.94 17.31 13.38
CA THR A 276 -26.32 16.87 13.19
C THR A 276 -27.12 17.98 12.49
N PRO A 277 -27.74 17.71 11.32
CA PRO A 277 -28.35 18.77 10.54
C PRO A 277 -29.52 19.48 11.24
N GLY A 278 -29.28 20.69 11.76
CA GLY A 278 -30.27 21.51 12.48
C GLY A 278 -29.99 21.67 13.99
N ALA A 279 -28.92 21.06 14.51
CA ALA A 279 -28.46 21.28 15.87
C ALA A 279 -27.52 22.51 15.97
N ASP A 280 -27.60 23.25 17.08
CA ASP A 280 -26.70 24.38 17.35
C ASP A 280 -25.30 23.84 17.71
N PRO A 281 -24.23 24.24 16.99
CA PRO A 281 -22.85 23.82 17.26
C PRO A 281 -22.40 24.05 18.71
N LYS A 282 -23.03 24.98 19.45
CA LYS A 282 -22.68 25.28 20.84
C LYS A 282 -23.28 24.30 21.86
N THR A 283 -24.40 23.65 21.55
CA THR A 283 -25.12 22.77 22.49
C THR A 283 -24.96 21.29 22.18
N ASN A 284 -24.61 20.94 20.95
CA ASN A 284 -24.36 19.55 20.55
C ASN A 284 -23.00 19.47 19.83
N PRO A 285 -21.92 19.06 20.53
CA PRO A 285 -20.65 18.80 19.85
C PRO A 285 -20.89 17.73 18.78
N GLY A 286 -20.36 17.96 17.57
CA GLY A 286 -20.60 17.10 16.41
C GLY A 286 -20.21 15.64 16.68
N GLN A 287 -20.89 14.70 16.03
CA GLN A 287 -20.54 13.30 16.16
C GLN A 287 -19.21 13.06 15.43
N LYS A 288 -18.21 12.54 16.15
CA LYS A 288 -16.94 12.16 15.54
C LYS A 288 -17.14 10.93 14.66
N GLN A 289 -16.77 11.05 13.41
CA GLN A 289 -16.82 10.00 12.41
C GLN A 289 -15.41 9.69 11.93
N LYS A 290 -15.07 8.39 11.91
CA LYS A 290 -13.82 7.88 11.37
C LYS A 290 -14.06 7.33 9.97
N VAL A 291 -13.23 7.74 9.01
CA VAL A 291 -13.29 7.26 7.63
C VAL A 291 -11.91 6.83 7.18
N LEU A 292 -11.84 5.70 6.50
CA LEU A 292 -10.63 5.18 5.87
C LEU A 292 -10.45 5.82 4.49
N LEU A 293 -9.26 6.36 4.22
CA LEU A 293 -8.88 6.95 2.94
C LEU A 293 -8.12 5.92 2.09
N ASP A 294 -8.86 5.14 1.29
CA ASP A 294 -8.32 4.04 0.48
C ASP A 294 -8.82 4.07 -0.98
N GLU A 295 -8.43 3.09 -1.79
CA GLU A 295 -8.89 2.97 -3.18
C GLU A 295 -10.33 2.47 -3.34
N ASN A 296 -11.05 2.17 -2.25
CA ASN A 296 -12.49 1.91 -2.31
C ASN A 296 -13.30 3.20 -2.49
N ASP A 297 -12.69 4.35 -2.19
CA ASP A 297 -13.21 5.67 -2.53
C ASP A 297 -12.68 6.12 -3.90
N GLU A 298 -13.56 6.05 -4.91
CA GLU A 298 -13.26 6.45 -6.28
C GLU A 298 -12.91 7.94 -6.38
N LEU A 299 -13.54 8.78 -5.56
CA LEU A 299 -13.30 10.22 -5.55
C LEU A 299 -11.94 10.54 -4.93
N TRP A 300 -11.55 9.84 -3.87
CA TRP A 300 -10.18 9.93 -3.32
C TRP A 300 -9.13 9.59 -4.37
N THR A 301 -9.30 8.46 -5.07
CA THR A 301 -8.37 7.99 -6.11
C THR A 301 -8.22 9.00 -7.26
N GLU A 302 -9.28 9.72 -7.60
CA GLU A 302 -9.25 10.76 -8.63
C GLU A 302 -8.61 12.07 -8.16
N LEU A 303 -8.81 12.45 -6.90
CA LEU A 303 -8.36 13.74 -6.35
C LEU A 303 -6.96 13.69 -5.73
N ARG A 304 -6.51 12.53 -5.23
CA ARG A 304 -5.31 12.39 -4.36
C ARG A 304 -4.03 13.04 -4.90
N HIS A 305 -3.86 13.05 -6.23
CA HIS A 305 -2.67 13.60 -6.89
C HIS A 305 -2.90 15.00 -7.48
N GLN A 306 -4.10 15.57 -7.37
CA GLN A 306 -4.38 16.93 -7.82
C GLN A 306 -3.77 17.96 -6.86
N HIS A 307 -3.39 19.11 -7.41
CA HIS A 307 -2.93 20.24 -6.60
C HIS A 307 -4.10 20.84 -5.80
N ILE A 308 -3.88 21.18 -4.52
CA ILE A 308 -4.93 21.67 -3.61
C ILE A 308 -5.72 22.86 -4.18
N ALA A 309 -5.05 23.73 -4.94
CA ALA A 309 -5.66 24.89 -5.58
C ALA A 309 -6.85 24.58 -6.51
N VAL A 310 -6.92 23.37 -7.07
CA VAL A 310 -8.01 22.95 -7.98
C VAL A 310 -8.96 21.93 -7.36
N VAL A 311 -8.60 21.28 -6.25
CA VAL A 311 -9.41 20.20 -5.62
C VAL A 311 -10.83 20.66 -5.30
N THR A 312 -10.99 21.79 -4.60
CA THR A 312 -12.32 22.32 -4.24
C THR A 312 -13.15 22.67 -5.48
N GLN A 313 -12.50 23.15 -6.54
CA GLN A 313 -13.17 23.46 -7.81
C GLN A 313 -13.62 22.17 -8.53
N SER A 314 -12.75 21.15 -8.56
CA SER A 314 -13.06 19.81 -9.09
C SER A 314 -14.24 19.17 -8.37
N ILE A 315 -14.27 19.23 -7.03
CA ILE A 315 -15.39 18.72 -6.23
C ILE A 315 -16.68 19.49 -6.55
N THR A 316 -16.62 20.82 -6.57
CA THR A 316 -17.77 21.68 -6.87
C THR A 316 -18.34 21.39 -8.26
N LYS A 317 -17.47 21.21 -9.26
CA LYS A 317 -17.86 20.84 -10.62
C LYS A 317 -18.58 19.49 -10.63
N LYS A 318 -18.03 18.46 -9.96
CA LYS A 318 -18.66 17.14 -9.86
C LYS A 318 -20.03 17.19 -9.19
N ILE A 319 -20.21 17.99 -8.13
CA ILE A 319 -21.51 18.16 -7.48
C ILE A 319 -22.54 18.76 -8.45
N LYS A 320 -22.14 19.74 -9.27
CA LYS A 320 -23.00 20.33 -10.31
C LYS A 320 -23.35 19.30 -11.38
N ASP A 321 -22.35 18.59 -11.90
CA ASP A 321 -22.54 17.55 -12.92
C ASP A 321 -23.47 16.44 -12.39
N PHE A 322 -23.30 16.03 -11.14
CA PHE A 322 -24.17 15.08 -10.45
C PHE A 322 -25.62 15.58 -10.35
N ALA A 323 -25.83 16.83 -9.94
CA ALA A 323 -27.17 17.41 -9.84
C ALA A 323 -27.89 17.46 -11.21
N ILE A 324 -27.15 17.79 -12.27
CA ILE A 324 -27.65 17.79 -13.66
C ILE A 324 -28.02 16.38 -14.09
N GLN A 325 -27.11 15.40 -13.92
CA GLN A 325 -27.34 14.01 -14.31
C GLN A 325 -28.56 13.39 -13.63
N LYS A 326 -28.77 13.71 -12.35
CA LYS A 326 -29.89 13.18 -11.57
C LYS A 326 -31.18 14.00 -11.72
N ARG A 327 -31.21 14.98 -12.64
CA ARG A 327 -32.39 15.83 -12.96
C ARG A 327 -33.03 16.44 -11.71
N VAL A 328 -32.21 16.92 -10.78
CA VAL A 328 -32.69 17.63 -9.60
C VAL A 328 -33.26 18.97 -10.07
N LYS A 329 -34.59 19.09 -10.13
CA LYS A 329 -35.28 20.30 -10.62
C LYS A 329 -35.07 21.50 -9.68
N ASP A 330 -34.54 22.57 -10.28
CA ASP A 330 -34.54 24.01 -9.94
C ASP A 330 -34.01 24.45 -8.55
N SER A 331 -33.42 25.64 -8.37
CA SER A 331 -33.31 26.87 -9.17
C SER A 331 -32.01 27.59 -8.75
N ASP A 332 -31.43 28.37 -9.66
CA ASP A 332 -30.44 29.43 -9.38
C ASP A 332 -29.35 29.10 -8.34
N ARG A 333 -28.48 28.15 -8.65
CA ARG A 333 -27.25 27.95 -7.87
C ARG A 333 -26.18 28.90 -8.40
N GLY A 334 -25.84 29.90 -7.57
CA GLY A 334 -24.64 30.72 -7.78
C GLY A 334 -23.37 29.87 -7.94
N GLU A 335 -22.29 30.50 -8.39
CA GLU A 335 -21.05 29.79 -8.77
C GLU A 335 -20.46 28.88 -7.68
N ARG A 336 -20.69 29.18 -6.39
CA ARG A 336 -20.14 28.45 -5.24
C ARG A 336 -21.17 27.55 -4.58
N THR A 337 -20.91 26.24 -4.56
CA THR A 337 -21.65 25.27 -3.74
C THR A 337 -21.00 25.18 -2.37
N THR A 338 -21.78 25.33 -1.30
CA THR A 338 -21.29 25.30 0.09
C THR A 338 -21.60 23.96 0.78
N MET A 339 -20.95 23.70 1.92
CA MET A 339 -21.27 22.53 2.77
C MET A 339 -22.74 22.49 3.23
N LYS A 340 -23.38 23.66 3.36
CA LYS A 340 -24.82 23.75 3.67
C LYS A 340 -25.68 23.23 2.52
N ASP A 341 -25.31 23.53 1.28
CA ASP A 341 -26.01 23.05 0.08
C ASP A 341 -25.87 21.54 -0.08
N LEU A 342 -24.68 21.01 0.20
CA LEU A 342 -24.41 19.56 0.24
C LEU A 342 -25.27 18.85 1.30
N SER A 343 -25.34 19.41 2.50
CA SER A 343 -26.16 18.87 3.59
C SER A 343 -27.66 18.84 3.23
N LEU A 344 -28.15 19.87 2.53
CA LEU A 344 -29.52 19.91 2.02
C LEU A 344 -29.76 18.88 0.91
N MET A 345 -28.77 18.66 0.02
CA MET A 345 -28.87 17.63 -1.02
C MET A 345 -28.93 16.22 -0.42
N ILE A 346 -28.13 15.93 0.61
CA ILE A 346 -28.16 14.65 1.31
C ILE A 346 -29.57 14.37 1.86
N LYS A 347 -30.21 15.38 2.47
CA LYS A 347 -31.60 15.27 2.97
C LYS A 347 -32.62 15.06 1.85
N LYS A 348 -32.47 15.74 0.71
CA LYS A 348 -33.41 15.65 -0.41
C LYS A 348 -33.27 14.35 -1.22
N MET A 349 -32.12 13.69 -1.15
CA MET A 349 -31.79 12.53 -1.98
C MET A 349 -31.12 11.40 -1.18
N PRO A 350 -31.87 10.74 -0.28
CA PRO A 350 -31.32 9.67 0.57
C PRO A 350 -30.76 8.49 -0.23
N GLN A 351 -31.32 8.20 -1.42
CA GLN A 351 -30.83 7.13 -2.31
C GLN A 351 -29.40 7.36 -2.84
N TYR A 352 -28.90 8.60 -2.77
CA TYR A 352 -27.54 8.96 -3.21
C TYR A 352 -26.64 9.40 -2.04
N GLN A 353 -27.02 9.09 -0.81
CA GLN A 353 -26.32 9.53 0.39
C GLN A 353 -24.84 9.10 0.40
N LYS A 354 -24.51 7.90 -0.08
CA LYS A 354 -23.11 7.42 -0.13
C LYS A 354 -22.22 8.35 -0.97
N GLU A 355 -22.67 8.73 -2.16
CA GLU A 355 -21.90 9.57 -3.08
C GLU A 355 -21.81 11.02 -2.58
N LEU A 356 -22.92 11.56 -2.07
CA LEU A 356 -22.95 12.90 -1.50
C LEU A 356 -22.10 13.03 -0.23
N ASN A 357 -22.05 11.97 0.60
CA ASN A 357 -21.17 11.91 1.76
C ASN A 357 -19.69 11.91 1.35
N ALA A 358 -19.33 11.24 0.25
CA ALA A 358 -17.97 11.28 -0.28
C ALA A 358 -17.58 12.71 -0.74
N TYR A 359 -18.46 13.41 -1.47
CA TYR A 359 -18.21 14.82 -1.82
C TYR A 359 -18.04 15.71 -0.58
N ALA A 360 -18.89 15.54 0.44
CA ALA A 360 -18.81 16.31 1.67
C ALA A 360 -17.51 16.04 2.46
N LEU A 361 -17.09 14.77 2.53
CA LEU A 361 -15.83 14.36 3.16
C LEU A 361 -14.63 15.04 2.51
N HIS A 362 -14.47 14.89 1.19
CA HIS A 362 -13.30 15.43 0.49
C HIS A 362 -13.29 16.96 0.45
N PHE A 363 -14.47 17.58 0.43
CA PHE A 363 -14.59 19.04 0.58
C PHE A 363 -14.10 19.48 1.96
N ASN A 364 -14.49 18.76 3.02
CA ASN A 364 -14.05 19.04 4.38
C ASN A 364 -12.54 18.83 4.56
N ILE A 365 -11.97 17.76 4.01
CA ILE A 365 -10.51 17.53 4.03
C ILE A 365 -9.78 18.69 3.34
N ALA A 366 -10.22 19.08 2.14
CA ALA A 366 -9.61 20.19 1.40
C ALA A 366 -9.69 21.53 2.17
N GLU A 367 -10.82 21.81 2.81
CA GLU A 367 -10.99 22.99 3.67
C GLU A 367 -10.05 22.94 4.88
N GLN A 368 -9.96 21.79 5.57
CA GLN A 368 -9.05 21.61 6.69
C GLN A 368 -7.57 21.76 6.28
N CYS A 369 -7.17 21.23 5.13
CA CYS A 369 -5.82 21.43 4.58
C CYS A 369 -5.52 22.92 4.37
N MET A 370 -6.44 23.66 3.73
CA MET A 370 -6.25 25.10 3.49
C MET A 370 -6.23 25.93 4.78
N ASN A 371 -7.04 25.55 5.76
CA ASN A 371 -7.04 26.17 7.08
C ASN A 371 -5.72 25.91 7.82
N ALA A 372 -5.21 24.68 7.81
CA ALA A 372 -3.93 24.32 8.42
C ALA A 372 -2.76 25.05 7.73
N TYR A 373 -2.75 25.06 6.39
CA TYR A 373 -1.75 25.80 5.60
C TYR A 373 -1.73 27.29 5.93
N SER A 374 -2.89 27.91 6.10
CA SER A 374 -2.99 29.34 6.46
C SER A 374 -2.56 29.60 7.91
N ARG A 375 -3.00 28.74 8.83
CA ARG A 375 -2.71 28.85 10.28
C ARG A 375 -1.23 28.69 10.58
N ASP A 376 -0.58 27.72 9.95
CA ASP A 376 0.78 27.29 10.28
C ASP A 376 1.83 28.05 9.44
N SER A 377 1.46 29.21 8.86
CA SER A 377 2.31 30.01 7.98
C SER A 377 2.88 29.24 6.78
N GLY A 378 2.12 28.26 6.27
CA GLY A 378 2.53 27.37 5.18
C GLY A 378 2.97 28.10 3.92
N GLU A 379 2.36 29.23 3.59
CA GLU A 379 2.78 30.06 2.44
C GLU A 379 4.21 30.57 2.57
N LYS A 380 4.57 31.06 3.76
CA LYS A 380 5.93 31.55 4.04
C LYS A 380 6.92 30.39 4.01
N LEU A 381 6.59 29.28 4.68
CA LEU A 381 7.43 28.09 4.70
C LEU A 381 7.70 27.55 3.29
N CYS A 382 6.64 27.31 2.51
CA CYS A 382 6.77 26.82 1.13
C CYS A 382 7.56 27.81 0.25
N SER A 383 7.38 29.12 0.43
CA SER A 383 8.13 30.11 -0.36
C SER A 383 9.65 30.01 -0.14
N VAL A 384 10.07 29.71 1.09
CA VAL A 384 11.48 29.51 1.48
C VAL A 384 11.98 28.15 1.03
N GLU A 385 11.20 27.10 1.29
CA GLU A 385 11.52 25.72 0.90
C GLU A 385 11.74 25.57 -0.61
N GLN A 386 10.93 26.27 -1.40
CA GLN A 386 10.97 26.22 -2.86
C GLN A 386 11.93 27.23 -3.46
N ALA A 387 12.55 28.11 -2.67
CA ALA A 387 13.40 29.20 -3.15
C ALA A 387 14.52 28.64 -4.06
N PRO A 388 14.86 29.33 -5.17
CA PRO A 388 15.88 28.85 -6.08
C PRO A 388 17.22 28.64 -5.34
N ARG A 389 17.74 27.41 -5.36
CA ARG A 389 19.07 27.12 -4.81
C ARG A 389 20.13 27.83 -5.67
N ARG A 390 21.17 28.39 -5.03
CA ARG A 390 22.34 28.95 -5.75
C ARG A 390 22.97 27.86 -6.64
N LYS A 391 23.45 28.26 -7.83
CA LYS A 391 23.82 27.48 -9.04
C LYS A 391 24.88 26.36 -8.91
N ASN A 392 25.03 25.68 -7.77
CA ASN A 392 26.05 24.64 -7.57
C ASN A 392 25.46 23.23 -7.40
N ILE A 393 24.50 22.82 -8.25
CA ILE A 393 24.08 21.41 -8.34
C ILE A 393 24.72 20.79 -9.59
N PRO A 394 25.49 19.68 -9.48
CA PRO A 394 26.31 19.17 -10.59
C PRO A 394 25.58 18.47 -11.75
N GLN A 395 24.25 18.50 -11.83
CA GLN A 395 23.52 17.84 -12.91
C GLN A 395 22.48 18.77 -13.54
N PRO A 396 22.43 18.87 -14.88
CA PRO A 396 21.36 19.58 -15.54
C PRO A 396 20.08 18.75 -15.38
N ARG A 397 19.28 19.07 -14.36
CA ARG A 397 17.88 18.60 -14.32
C ARG A 397 17.19 19.06 -15.59
N LYS A 398 16.39 18.18 -16.21
CA LYS A 398 15.55 18.54 -17.36
C LYS A 398 14.77 19.80 -17.00
N GLU A 399 15.02 20.89 -17.71
CA GLU A 399 14.35 22.16 -17.48
C GLU A 399 12.86 21.95 -17.80
N ARG A 400 12.03 21.95 -16.76
CA ARG A 400 10.59 21.72 -16.91
C ARG A 400 9.95 23.06 -17.25
N THR A 401 9.23 23.11 -18.37
CA THR A 401 8.45 24.28 -18.79
C THR A 401 7.44 24.67 -17.70
N GLU A 402 7.49 25.94 -17.31
CA GLU A 402 6.58 26.69 -16.43
C GLU A 402 5.89 25.87 -15.32
N THR A 403 6.46 25.87 -14.12
CA THR A 403 5.74 25.44 -12.91
C THR A 403 4.50 26.31 -12.74
N THR A 404 3.31 25.72 -12.92
CA THR A 404 2.01 26.44 -12.80
C THR A 404 1.84 27.10 -11.43
N TYR A 405 2.48 26.56 -10.39
CA TYR A 405 2.40 27.04 -9.03
C TYR A 405 3.79 27.37 -8.47
N THR A 406 3.95 28.59 -7.95
CA THR A 406 5.22 29.09 -7.40
C THR A 406 5.70 28.33 -6.17
N ASN A 407 4.79 27.81 -5.36
CA ASN A 407 5.07 27.05 -4.14
C ASN A 407 5.16 25.53 -4.37
N SER A 408 5.17 25.07 -5.62
CA SER A 408 5.21 23.64 -5.98
C SER A 408 6.18 23.39 -7.14
N ARG A 409 7.42 23.90 -7.01
CA ARG A 409 8.43 23.83 -8.07
C ARG A 409 9.27 22.56 -8.02
N TRP A 410 9.51 22.05 -6.82
CA TRP A 410 10.30 20.85 -6.61
C TRP A 410 9.66 19.67 -7.31
N THR A 411 10.49 18.84 -7.94
CA THR A 411 10.11 17.50 -8.33
C THR A 411 11.03 16.53 -7.59
N PRO A 412 10.46 15.49 -6.97
CA PRO A 412 11.25 14.40 -6.41
C PRO A 412 12.23 13.81 -7.40
N TYR A 413 13.46 13.57 -6.95
CA TYR A 413 14.54 13.10 -7.81
C TYR A 413 14.25 11.70 -8.38
N VAL A 414 13.44 10.90 -7.68
CA VAL A 414 13.00 9.59 -8.15
C VAL A 414 12.29 9.65 -9.50
N LYS A 415 11.59 10.75 -9.83
CA LYS A 415 10.93 10.89 -11.13
C LYS A 415 11.93 10.95 -12.28
N ASP A 416 13.02 11.69 -12.09
CA ASP A 416 14.07 11.79 -13.10
C ASP A 416 14.77 10.42 -13.28
N ILE A 417 14.97 9.67 -12.18
CA ILE A 417 15.49 8.30 -12.21
C ILE A 417 14.54 7.36 -12.97
N MET A 418 13.23 7.43 -12.70
CA MET A 418 12.21 6.62 -13.38
C MET A 418 12.22 6.87 -14.90
N GLU A 419 12.16 8.14 -15.32
CA GLU A 419 12.16 8.52 -16.74
C GLU A 419 13.46 8.09 -17.44
N LEU A 420 14.60 8.28 -16.78
CA LEU A 420 15.91 7.92 -17.33
C LEU A 420 16.08 6.41 -17.47
N LEU A 421 15.71 5.61 -16.46
CA LEU A 421 15.84 4.16 -16.52
C LEU A 421 14.97 3.54 -17.61
N ILE A 422 13.74 4.02 -17.76
CA ILE A 422 12.85 3.60 -18.85
C ILE A 422 13.53 3.86 -20.20
N LEU A 423 14.08 5.06 -20.40
CA LEU A 423 14.79 5.44 -21.63
C LEU A 423 16.02 4.57 -21.89
N ILE A 424 16.85 4.32 -20.87
CA ILE A 424 18.06 3.49 -20.97
C ILE A 424 17.69 2.05 -21.34
N CYS A 425 16.68 1.49 -20.69
CA CYS A 425 16.24 0.12 -20.95
C CYS A 425 15.75 -0.03 -22.38
N ASP A 426 14.99 0.94 -22.89
CA ASP A 426 14.56 0.95 -24.29
C ASP A 426 15.71 1.05 -25.29
N ASN A 427 16.73 1.88 -25.00
CA ASN A 427 17.85 2.09 -25.93
C ASN A 427 18.79 0.88 -26.02
N HIS A 428 19.04 0.19 -24.90
CA HIS A 428 19.87 -1.03 -24.91
C HIS A 428 19.19 -2.23 -25.59
N ILE A 429 17.87 -2.21 -25.77
CA ILE A 429 17.12 -3.28 -26.44
C ILE A 429 17.40 -3.32 -27.96
N HIS A 430 17.78 -2.19 -28.59
CA HIS A 430 18.19 -2.20 -30.00
C HIS A 430 19.55 -2.87 -30.25
N SER A 431 20.31 -3.21 -29.20
CA SER A 431 21.65 -3.79 -29.30
C SER A 431 21.73 -5.30 -29.00
N ARG A 432 20.64 -5.95 -28.56
CA ARG A 432 20.62 -7.40 -28.32
C ARG A 432 19.46 -8.04 -29.09
N GLU A 433 19.77 -8.52 -30.30
CA GLU A 433 18.91 -9.46 -31.02
C GLU A 433 18.74 -10.74 -30.19
N PHE A 434 17.59 -10.89 -29.53
CA PHE A 434 17.10 -12.19 -29.11
C PHE A 434 16.19 -12.73 -30.21
N GLY A 435 16.79 -13.54 -31.08
CA GLY A 435 16.07 -14.33 -32.07
C GLY A 435 15.29 -15.48 -31.42
N GLY A 436 14.07 -15.68 -31.92
CA GLY A 436 13.45 -17.00 -32.01
C GLY A 436 12.50 -17.42 -30.90
N TRP A 437 11.28 -17.80 -31.33
CA TRP A 437 10.29 -18.67 -30.68
C TRP A 437 9.37 -18.03 -29.63
N MET A 438 8.26 -17.45 -30.10
CA MET A 438 7.08 -17.19 -29.27
C MET A 438 5.88 -17.98 -29.80
N HIS A 439 5.52 -19.06 -29.12
CA HIS A 439 4.16 -19.59 -29.17
C HIS A 439 3.25 -18.68 -28.34
N ASN A 440 2.39 -17.95 -29.02
CA ASN A 440 1.47 -16.99 -28.45
C ASN A 440 0.30 -17.74 -27.76
N ARG A 441 0.35 -17.93 -26.44
CA ARG A 441 -0.82 -18.43 -25.69
C ARG A 441 -1.88 -17.33 -25.63
N LYS A 442 -3.02 -17.56 -26.30
CA LYS A 442 -4.20 -16.69 -26.23
C LYS A 442 -4.74 -16.69 -24.79
N GLY A 443 -4.67 -15.54 -24.10
CA GLY A 443 -5.31 -15.34 -22.79
C GLY A 443 -4.54 -14.50 -21.78
N ALA A 444 -3.25 -14.23 -21.97
CA ALA A 444 -2.48 -13.38 -21.04
C ALA A 444 -2.85 -11.89 -21.22
N VAL A 445 -3.24 -11.24 -20.12
CA VAL A 445 -3.38 -9.78 -20.07
C VAL A 445 -2.02 -9.17 -20.41
N ARG A 446 -1.94 -8.45 -21.54
CA ARG A 446 -0.73 -7.72 -21.93
C ARG A 446 -0.49 -6.56 -20.95
N SER A 447 0.34 -6.77 -19.92
CA SER A 447 1.01 -5.67 -19.22
C SER A 447 2.37 -5.44 -19.88
N GLY A 448 2.75 -4.17 -20.08
CA GLY A 448 4.09 -3.85 -20.60
C GLY A 448 5.19 -4.14 -19.57
N PRO A 449 6.45 -3.79 -19.88
CA PRO A 449 7.57 -3.94 -18.95
C PRO A 449 7.31 -3.20 -17.63
N ARG A 450 7.85 -3.73 -16.53
CA ARG A 450 7.66 -3.13 -15.21
C ARG A 450 8.94 -2.54 -14.66
N LEU A 451 8.85 -1.31 -14.14
CA LEU A 451 9.89 -0.72 -13.31
C LEU A 451 9.43 -0.77 -11.86
N ILE A 452 10.04 -1.64 -11.07
CA ILE A 452 9.79 -1.76 -9.63
C ILE A 452 10.88 -0.98 -8.92
N ILE A 453 10.51 -0.05 -8.05
CA ILE A 453 11.45 0.74 -7.24
C ILE A 453 11.19 0.43 -5.78
N PHE A 454 12.25 0.03 -5.07
CA PHE A 454 12.23 -0.11 -3.63
C PHE A 454 13.19 0.90 -3.01
N ILE A 455 12.65 1.77 -2.16
CA ILE A 455 13.43 2.73 -1.38
C ILE A 455 13.59 2.14 0.02
N LEU A 456 14.82 2.05 0.49
CA LEU A 456 15.13 1.62 1.84
C LEU A 456 15.21 2.86 2.72
N GLY A 457 14.28 3.00 3.67
CA GLY A 457 14.24 4.07 4.64
C GLY A 457 13.13 5.11 4.42
N GLY A 458 12.00 4.67 3.89
CA GLY A 458 10.79 5.46 3.72
C GLY A 458 10.58 6.04 2.32
N VAL A 459 9.36 5.95 1.79
CA VAL A 459 8.91 6.63 0.56
C VAL A 459 7.90 7.73 0.87
N THR A 460 7.98 8.87 0.20
CA THR A 460 7.06 10.01 0.42
C THR A 460 5.83 9.96 -0.48
N TYR A 461 4.74 10.60 -0.09
CA TYR A 461 3.55 10.74 -0.96
C TYR A 461 3.83 11.45 -2.29
N SER A 462 4.81 12.36 -2.35
CA SER A 462 5.20 13.01 -3.62
C SER A 462 5.97 12.05 -4.53
N GLU A 463 6.74 11.12 -3.98
CA GLU A 463 7.38 10.04 -4.72
C GLU A 463 6.37 9.00 -5.22
N LEU A 464 5.35 8.67 -4.40
CA LEU A 464 4.23 7.84 -4.83
C LEU A 464 3.53 8.43 -6.05
N ARG A 465 3.22 9.73 -6.01
CA ARG A 465 2.63 10.48 -7.13
C ARG A 465 3.46 10.35 -8.41
N CYS A 466 4.80 10.40 -8.30
CA CYS A 466 5.68 10.31 -9.46
C CYS A 466 5.53 8.97 -10.21
N ALA A 467 5.31 7.86 -9.51
CA ALA A 467 5.06 6.56 -10.16
C ALA A 467 3.83 6.60 -11.07
N TYR A 468 2.74 7.24 -10.62
CA TYR A 468 1.54 7.45 -11.43
C TYR A 468 1.77 8.38 -12.60
N GLU A 469 2.44 9.52 -12.37
CA GLU A 469 2.74 10.49 -13.42
C GLU A 469 3.58 9.87 -14.55
N VAL A 470 4.61 9.10 -14.20
CA VAL A 470 5.49 8.43 -15.19
C VAL A 470 4.72 7.34 -15.92
N THR A 471 3.92 6.54 -15.22
CA THR A 471 3.10 5.49 -15.85
C THR A 471 2.08 6.07 -16.84
N GLN A 472 1.46 7.20 -16.50
CA GLN A 472 0.45 7.84 -17.35
C GLN A 472 1.06 8.60 -18.54
N SER A 473 2.24 9.21 -18.35
CA SER A 473 2.88 10.03 -19.38
C SER A 473 3.73 9.22 -20.38
N ASN A 474 4.16 8.00 -20.01
CA ASN A 474 5.00 7.21 -20.88
C ASN A 474 4.24 6.62 -22.07
N THR A 475 4.70 6.95 -23.28
CA THR A 475 4.14 6.44 -24.54
C THR A 475 4.40 4.94 -24.75
N LYS A 476 5.39 4.37 -24.05
CA LYS A 476 5.89 3.01 -24.27
C LYS A 476 5.31 1.95 -23.32
N LYS A 477 4.23 2.29 -22.59
CA LYS A 477 3.42 1.35 -21.79
C LYS A 477 4.15 0.67 -20.63
N TRP A 478 5.21 1.28 -20.09
CA TRP A 478 5.80 0.80 -18.85
C TRP A 478 4.85 1.02 -17.67
N GLU A 479 4.80 0.07 -16.75
CA GLU A 479 4.13 0.23 -15.47
C GLU A 479 5.18 0.44 -14.36
N VAL A 480 5.05 1.53 -13.60
CA VAL A 480 5.94 1.80 -12.47
C VAL A 480 5.28 1.36 -11.17
N PHE A 481 5.97 0.54 -10.39
CA PHE A 481 5.63 0.20 -9.02
C PHE A 481 6.65 0.83 -8.09
N VAL A 482 6.19 1.46 -7.00
CA VAL A 482 7.07 2.04 -6.00
C VAL A 482 6.70 1.51 -4.63
N GLY A 483 7.70 1.21 -3.82
CA GLY A 483 7.48 0.78 -2.45
C GLY A 483 8.70 1.00 -1.57
N SER A 484 8.50 0.71 -0.29
CA SER A 484 9.47 0.96 0.77
C SER A 484 9.17 0.04 1.95
N ASP A 485 10.05 0.09 2.95
CA ASP A 485 9.78 -0.34 4.32
C ASP A 485 8.54 0.32 4.95
N HIS A 486 8.35 1.63 4.76
CA HIS A 486 7.17 2.37 5.20
C HIS A 486 6.93 3.64 4.38
N ILE A 487 5.75 4.24 4.51
CA ILE A 487 5.45 5.55 3.91
C ILE A 487 5.76 6.63 4.94
N VAL A 488 6.41 7.72 4.52
CA VAL A 488 6.86 8.79 5.40
C VAL A 488 6.16 10.12 5.08
N THR A 489 5.72 10.79 6.13
CA THR A 489 5.45 12.23 6.16
C THR A 489 6.69 13.00 6.65
N PRO A 490 6.78 14.32 6.44
CA PRO A 490 7.91 15.11 6.96
C PRO A 490 8.13 14.94 8.46
N ARG A 491 7.05 14.91 9.25
CA ARG A 491 7.14 14.66 10.70
C ARG A 491 7.61 13.25 11.04
N GLN A 492 7.17 12.23 10.30
CA GLN A 492 7.64 10.86 10.50
C GLN A 492 9.11 10.72 10.15
N PHE A 493 9.54 11.30 9.02
CA PHE A 493 10.94 11.27 8.61
C PHE A 493 11.86 11.96 9.62
N LEU A 494 11.44 13.10 10.18
CA LEU A 494 12.17 13.76 11.27
C LEU A 494 12.27 12.89 12.54
N ARG A 495 11.20 12.13 12.87
CA ARG A 495 11.24 11.18 13.99
C ARG A 495 12.17 10.00 13.70
N ASP A 496 12.15 9.47 12.49
CA ASP A 496 13.04 8.38 12.07
C ASP A 496 14.52 8.83 12.16
N LEU A 497 14.82 10.08 11.83
CA LEU A 497 16.15 10.70 11.99
C LEU A 497 16.60 10.84 13.45
N GLU A 498 15.70 10.76 14.43
CA GLU A 498 16.11 10.70 15.85
C GLU A 498 16.82 9.39 16.21
N MET A 499 16.78 8.37 15.33
CA MET A 499 17.44 7.08 15.50
C MET A 499 17.10 6.43 16.86
N LYS A 500 15.81 6.44 17.21
CA LYS A 500 15.30 5.75 18.39
C LYS A 500 14.41 4.58 17.96
N PRO A 501 14.42 3.46 18.70
CA PRO A 501 13.44 2.41 18.48
C PRO A 501 12.04 2.96 18.71
N ARG A 502 11.10 2.62 17.82
CA ARG A 502 9.68 2.95 18.03
C ARG A 502 9.17 2.19 19.26
N GLN A 503 8.41 2.85 20.13
CA GLN A 503 7.79 2.16 21.26
C GLN A 503 6.66 1.26 20.74
N GLU A 504 6.50 0.05 21.30
CA GLU A 504 5.50 -0.93 20.84
C GLU A 504 4.06 -0.37 20.86
N ASP A 505 3.78 0.65 21.67
CA ASP A 505 2.47 1.34 21.76
C ASP A 505 2.23 2.39 20.66
N GLU A 506 3.24 2.72 19.84
CA GLU A 506 3.13 3.64 18.70
C GLU A 506 2.94 2.95 17.34
N GLN A 507 2.91 1.60 17.32
CA GLN A 507 2.73 0.81 16.11
C GLN A 507 1.26 0.47 15.88
#